data_AF-A0A6P8HEJ8-F1
#
_entry.id   AF-A0A6P8HEJ8-F1
#
_cell.length_a   1.000
_cell.length_b   1.000
_cell.length_c   1.000
_cell.angle_alpha   90.00
_cell.angle_beta   90.00
_cell.angle_gamma   90.00
#
_symmetry.space_group_name_H-M   'P 1'
#
loop_
_entity.id
_entity.type
_entity.pdbx_description
1 polymer ?
#
loop_
_entity_poly.entity_id
_entity_poly.type
_entity_poly.pdbx_seq_one_letter_code
_entity_poly.pdbx_strand_id
1 'polypeptide(L)'
;MKCPGKFKAQLHASSMGKTANEEIYVVKNLERSLLGRKAAMVLKLIMQVDNVNKNARVFEKYPELFTGLGRMKDEHSYSISLKEDVKPFAVTVPRKVPLPLYKETKTKKELEKIRKQESCRKSRDRPNGALP
;
A
#
# COMPACT_ATOMS: atom_id res chain seq x y z
N MET A 1 23.30 20.43 29.36
CA MET A 1 22.89 21.71 28.73
C MET A 1 22.47 22.67 29.86
N LYS A 2 23.17 23.79 30.06
CA LYS A 2 22.86 24.74 31.15
C LYS A 2 22.11 25.94 30.58
N CYS A 3 20.85 26.09 30.97
CA CYS A 3 19.98 27.19 30.59
C CYS A 3 19.94 28.24 31.72
N PRO A 4 20.73 29.32 31.66
CA PRO A 4 20.72 30.40 32.66
C PRO A 4 19.38 31.13 32.80
N GLY A 5 18.50 31.11 31.80
CA GLY A 5 17.22 31.78 31.88
C GLY A 5 16.46 31.77 30.56
N LYS A 6 15.27 32.35 30.59
CA LYS A 6 14.39 32.47 29.42
C LYS A 6 13.63 33.80 29.44
N PHE A 7 13.30 34.31 28.27
CA PHE A 7 12.53 35.54 28.10
C PHE A 7 11.58 35.43 26.91
N LYS A 8 10.54 36.27 26.87
CA LYS A 8 9.64 36.34 25.73
C LYS A 8 10.09 37.44 24.79
N ALA A 9 10.13 37.15 23.49
CA ALA A 9 10.44 38.16 22.49
C ALA A 9 9.70 37.88 21.18
N GLN A 10 9.59 38.92 20.37
CA GLN A 10 9.09 38.82 19.02
C GLN A 10 10.26 38.63 18.05
N LEU A 11 10.22 37.54 17.31
CA LEU A 11 11.15 37.24 16.22
C LEU A 11 10.57 37.81 14.92
N HIS A 12 11.41 38.43 14.10
CA HIS A 12 11.03 38.96 12.78
C HIS A 12 11.90 38.32 11.70
N ALA A 13 11.26 37.76 10.66
CA ALA A 13 11.95 37.21 9.49
C ALA A 13 11.97 38.25 8.36
N SER A 14 13.12 38.89 8.15
CA SER A 14 13.30 40.00 7.19
C SER A 14 12.98 39.64 5.75
N SER A 15 13.12 38.37 5.35
CA SER A 15 12.85 37.91 4.00
C SER A 15 11.36 37.71 3.68
N MET A 16 10.53 37.50 4.70
CA MET A 16 9.12 37.06 4.55
C MET A 16 8.11 38.01 5.22
N GLY A 17 8.59 39.03 5.95
CA GLY A 17 7.74 40.00 6.67
C GLY A 17 6.85 39.37 7.73
N LYS A 18 7.27 38.23 8.30
CA LYS A 18 6.52 37.48 9.30
C LYS A 18 7.14 37.64 10.67
N THR A 19 6.28 37.67 11.67
CA THR A 19 6.64 37.77 13.08
C THR A 19 6.13 36.56 13.86
N ALA A 20 6.87 36.16 14.89
CA ALA A 20 6.49 35.09 15.81
C ALA A 20 6.85 35.50 17.24
N ASN A 21 5.89 35.41 18.17
CA ASN A 21 6.14 35.63 19.59
C ASN A 21 6.51 34.29 20.22
N GLU A 22 7.75 34.16 20.68
CA GLU A 22 8.29 32.91 21.20
C GLU A 22 8.98 33.12 22.54
N GLU A 23 9.07 32.05 23.33
CA GLU A 23 9.91 32.01 24.53
C GLU A 23 11.33 31.60 24.14
N ILE A 24 12.27 32.53 24.29
CA ILE A 24 13.67 32.34 23.95
C ILE A 24 14.42 31.86 25.18
N TYR A 25 15.14 30.77 25.02
CA TYR A 25 15.97 30.17 26.05
C TYR A 25 17.43 30.57 25.83
N VAL A 26 18.06 31.15 26.85
CA VAL A 26 19.49 31.46 26.81
C VAL A 26 20.24 30.19 27.20
N VAL A 27 21.08 29.68 26.31
CA VAL A 27 21.87 28.46 26.54
C VAL A 27 23.35 28.81 26.46
N LYS A 28 24.12 28.42 27.49
CA LYS A 28 25.57 28.66 27.50
C LYS A 28 26.27 27.77 26.46
N ASN A 29 27.28 28.31 25.79
CA ASN A 29 28.16 27.64 24.82
C ASN A 29 27.42 27.04 23.61
N LEU A 30 26.38 27.72 23.12
CA LEU A 30 25.70 27.35 21.89
C LEU A 30 26.43 27.98 20.69
N GLU A 31 27.03 27.17 19.82
CA GLU A 31 27.75 27.67 18.63
C GLU A 31 26.81 28.38 17.64
N ARG A 32 25.58 27.87 17.48
CA ARG A 32 24.58 28.42 16.57
C ARG A 32 23.19 28.43 17.20
N SER A 33 22.51 29.56 17.10
CA SER A 33 21.12 29.69 17.55
C SER A 33 20.21 28.69 16.85
N LEU A 34 19.37 28.00 17.62
CA LEU A 34 18.42 27.02 17.10
C LEU A 34 17.01 27.60 17.14
N LEU A 35 16.27 27.39 16.04
CA LEU A 35 14.88 27.79 15.93
C LEU A 35 13.99 26.55 15.94
N GLY A 36 13.01 26.53 16.84
CA GLY A 36 12.05 25.43 16.91
C GLY A 36 11.20 25.34 15.65
N ARG A 37 10.76 24.11 15.31
CA ARG A 37 9.92 23.86 14.13
C ARG A 37 8.67 24.74 14.08
N LYS A 38 7.99 24.94 15.22
CA LYS A 38 6.76 25.75 15.30
C LYS A 38 7.05 27.20 14.88
N ALA A 39 8.05 27.83 15.48
CA ALA A 39 8.48 29.18 15.14
C ALA A 39 8.93 29.29 13.68
N ALA A 40 9.70 28.32 13.18
CA ALA A 40 10.17 28.29 11.80
C ALA A 40 9.03 28.20 10.78
N MET A 41 7.96 27.45 11.08
CA MET A 41 6.75 27.37 10.26
C MET A 41 5.95 28.69 10.31
N VAL A 42 5.78 29.30 11.49
CA VAL A 42 5.08 30.59 11.66
C VAL A 42 5.79 31.72 10.90
N LEU A 43 7.12 31.75 10.99
CA LEU A 43 7.98 32.68 10.27
C LEU A 43 8.09 32.36 8.76
N LYS A 44 7.45 31.28 8.29
CA LYS A 44 7.51 30.79 6.90
C LYS A 44 8.93 30.56 6.38
N LEU A 45 9.87 30.21 7.27
CA LEU A 45 11.24 29.83 6.89
C LEU A 45 11.30 28.40 6.35
N ILE A 46 10.35 27.56 6.77
CA ILE A 46 10.14 26.21 6.28
C ILE A 46 8.67 26.04 5.90
N MET A 47 8.41 25.28 4.83
CA MET A 47 7.07 24.93 4.38
C MET A 47 6.93 23.41 4.37
N GLN A 48 5.81 22.89 4.88
CA GLN A 48 5.48 21.48 4.75
C GLN A 48 4.79 21.26 3.40
N VAL A 49 5.49 20.59 2.47
CA VAL A 49 5.01 20.36 1.10
C VAL A 49 4.11 19.12 1.04
N ASP A 50 4.59 17.99 1.57
CA ASP A 50 3.84 16.72 1.57
C ASP A 50 3.30 16.43 2.96
N ASN A 51 2.11 16.95 3.26
CA ASN A 51 1.37 16.50 4.43
C ASN A 51 0.61 15.23 4.04
N VAL A 52 1.09 14.07 4.50
CA VAL A 52 0.29 12.83 4.47
C VAL A 52 -0.85 13.00 5.46
N ASN A 53 -1.96 13.54 4.96
CA ASN A 53 -3.17 13.72 5.74
C ASN A 53 -3.68 12.34 6.15
N LYS A 54 -3.54 11.97 7.42
CA LYS A 54 -4.09 10.71 7.96
C LYS A 54 -5.62 10.64 7.82
N ASN A 55 -6.28 11.78 7.61
CA ASN A 55 -7.72 11.88 7.36
C ASN A 55 -8.07 11.93 5.87
N ALA A 56 -7.09 11.73 4.97
CA ALA A 56 -7.42 11.53 3.56
C ALA A 56 -8.28 10.26 3.49
N ARG A 57 -9.57 10.44 3.21
CA ARG A 57 -10.52 9.34 3.04
C ARG A 57 -10.27 8.66 1.69
N VAL A 58 -9.05 8.15 1.49
CA VAL A 58 -8.56 7.60 0.22
C VAL A 58 -9.44 6.43 -0.23
N PHE A 59 -9.89 5.62 0.73
CA PHE A 59 -10.84 4.54 0.50
C PHE A 59 -12.21 5.04 0.00
N GLU A 60 -12.69 6.18 0.50
CA GLU A 60 -13.94 6.80 0.02
C GLU A 60 -13.75 7.48 -1.33
N LYS A 61 -12.55 8.01 -1.60
CA LYS A 61 -12.23 8.70 -2.84
C LYS A 61 -12.04 7.74 -4.01
N TYR A 62 -11.56 6.52 -3.74
CA TYR A 62 -11.26 5.52 -4.77
C TYR A 62 -11.78 4.13 -4.38
N PRO A 63 -13.09 3.94 -4.16
CA PRO A 63 -13.65 2.68 -3.70
C PRO A 63 -13.39 1.52 -4.68
N GLU A 64 -13.30 1.83 -5.98
CA GLU A 64 -13.05 0.86 -7.05
C GLU A 64 -11.65 0.25 -7.00
N LEU A 65 -10.65 0.97 -6.47
CA LEU A 65 -9.27 0.46 -6.35
C LEU A 65 -9.11 -0.55 -5.21
N PHE A 66 -10.01 -0.51 -4.23
CA PHE A 66 -9.92 -1.30 -3.01
C PHE A 66 -11.03 -2.36 -2.90
N THR A 67 -11.77 -2.61 -3.98
CA THR A 67 -12.84 -3.61 -4.01
C THR A 67 -12.60 -4.67 -5.08
N GLY A 68 -12.84 -5.94 -4.71
CA GLY A 68 -12.67 -7.08 -5.63
C GLY A 68 -11.22 -7.54 -5.85
N LEU A 69 -11.03 -8.47 -6.78
CA LEU A 69 -9.72 -9.07 -7.11
C LEU A 69 -8.98 -8.35 -8.25
N GLY A 70 -9.63 -7.40 -8.93
CA GLY A 70 -9.12 -6.76 -10.13
C GLY A 70 -9.03 -7.70 -11.34
N ARG A 71 -9.08 -7.15 -12.55
CA ARG A 71 -8.82 -7.88 -13.81
C ARG A 71 -7.89 -7.05 -14.68
N MET A 72 -6.78 -7.64 -15.12
CA MET A 72 -5.93 -7.01 -16.14
C MET A 72 -6.68 -6.99 -17.47
N LYS A 73 -6.59 -5.86 -18.19
CA LYS A 73 -7.19 -5.74 -19.52
C LYS A 73 -6.59 -6.77 -20.47
N ASP A 74 -7.40 -7.23 -21.42
CA ASP A 74 -7.03 -8.32 -22.34
C ASP A 74 -5.80 -7.97 -23.21
N GLU A 75 -5.50 -6.68 -23.36
CA GLU A 75 -4.26 -6.14 -23.95
C GLU A 75 -2.96 -6.62 -23.28
N HIS A 76 -3.05 -7.13 -22.04
CA HIS A 76 -1.92 -7.62 -21.24
C HIS A 76 -1.98 -9.14 -21.01
N SER A 77 -2.48 -9.90 -21.99
CA SER A 77 -2.48 -11.37 -21.89
C SER A 77 -1.04 -11.91 -21.77
N TYR A 78 -0.81 -12.75 -20.75
CA TYR A 78 0.49 -13.37 -20.52
C TYR A 78 0.61 -14.67 -21.33
N SER A 79 1.65 -14.77 -22.15
CA SER A 79 1.97 -16.00 -22.88
C SER A 79 3.02 -16.81 -22.11
N ILE A 80 2.62 -18.00 -21.65
CA ILE A 80 3.52 -18.95 -20.97
C ILE A 80 4.38 -19.62 -22.05
N SER A 81 5.69 -19.35 -22.06
CA SER A 81 6.63 -19.99 -22.98
C SER A 81 7.03 -21.38 -22.49
N LEU A 82 6.85 -22.39 -23.34
CA LEU A 82 7.27 -23.77 -23.07
C LEU A 82 8.58 -24.07 -23.81
N LYS A 83 9.36 -25.03 -23.32
CA LYS A 83 10.50 -25.58 -24.08
C LYS A 83 9.97 -26.37 -25.28
N GLU A 84 10.75 -26.41 -26.35
CA GLU A 84 10.35 -27.00 -27.64
C GLU A 84 9.95 -28.48 -27.54
N ASP A 85 10.60 -29.26 -26.67
CA ASP A 85 10.37 -30.71 -26.53
C ASP A 85 9.30 -31.09 -25.48
N VAL A 86 8.49 -30.14 -25.01
CA VAL A 86 7.50 -30.41 -23.95
C VAL A 86 6.25 -31.07 -24.52
N LYS A 87 5.99 -32.30 -24.08
CA LYS A 87 4.75 -33.02 -24.36
C LYS A 87 3.71 -32.76 -23.27
N PRO A 88 2.43 -32.45 -23.62
CA PRO A 88 1.36 -32.39 -22.64
C PRO A 88 1.24 -33.72 -21.89
N PHE A 89 1.16 -33.67 -20.56
CA PHE A 89 0.93 -34.84 -19.74
C PHE A 89 -0.38 -34.69 -18.97
N ALA A 90 -1.10 -35.81 -18.82
CA ALA A 90 -2.33 -35.84 -18.06
C ALA A 90 -2.18 -36.75 -16.85
N VAL A 91 -2.34 -36.20 -15.66
CA VAL A 91 -2.45 -36.98 -14.43
C VAL A 91 -3.85 -37.59 -14.39
N THR A 92 -3.94 -38.91 -14.62
CA THR A 92 -5.22 -39.63 -14.75
C THR A 92 -5.92 -39.84 -13.41
N VAL A 93 -5.15 -39.93 -12.32
CA VAL A 93 -5.69 -40.16 -10.99
C VAL A 93 -5.69 -38.84 -10.21
N PRO A 94 -6.87 -38.27 -9.89
CA PRO A 94 -6.93 -37.09 -9.04
C PRO A 94 -6.44 -37.42 -7.63
N ARG A 95 -5.74 -36.48 -6.98
CA ARG A 95 -5.35 -36.64 -5.58
C ARG A 95 -6.60 -36.66 -4.70
N LYS A 96 -6.73 -37.69 -3.85
CA LYS A 96 -7.82 -37.80 -2.89
C LYS A 96 -7.62 -36.77 -1.77
N VAL A 97 -8.64 -35.93 -1.55
CA VAL A 97 -8.70 -35.01 -0.41
C VAL A 97 -9.46 -35.72 0.72
N PRO A 98 -8.94 -35.77 1.97
CA PRO A 98 -9.65 -36.35 3.10
C PRO A 98 -11.06 -35.77 3.26
N LEU A 99 -12.06 -36.62 3.53
CA LEU A 99 -13.48 -36.20 3.62
C LEU A 99 -13.76 -35.07 4.65
N PRO A 100 -13.12 -35.03 5.84
CA PRO A 100 -13.28 -33.92 6.77
C PRO A 100 -12.80 -32.62 6.14
N LEU A 101 -11.63 -32.65 5.51
CA LEU A 101 -11.11 -31.53 4.74
C LEU A 101 -12.02 -31.21 3.55
N TYR A 102 -12.65 -32.15 2.86
CA TYR A 102 -13.52 -31.80 1.74
C TYR A 102 -14.74 -30.95 2.13
N LYS A 103 -15.21 -31.07 3.38
CA LYS A 103 -16.30 -30.27 3.96
C LYS A 103 -15.78 -28.99 4.64
N GLU A 104 -14.66 -29.10 5.36
CA GLU A 104 -14.05 -28.02 6.16
C GLU A 104 -13.12 -27.11 5.36
N THR A 105 -12.38 -27.68 4.40
CA THR A 105 -11.77 -26.92 3.32
C THR A 105 -12.92 -26.32 2.54
N LYS A 106 -13.15 -25.06 2.85
CA LYS A 106 -13.14 -23.94 1.92
C LYS A 106 -13.05 -24.30 0.43
N THR A 107 -12.31 -25.31 -0.04
CA THR A 107 -12.31 -25.82 -1.43
C THR A 107 -13.65 -25.73 -2.16
N LYS A 108 -14.78 -26.30 -1.68
CA LYS A 108 -16.06 -26.14 -2.41
C LYS A 108 -16.56 -24.69 -2.45
N LYS A 109 -16.62 -24.04 -1.29
CA LYS A 109 -17.13 -22.67 -1.14
C LYS A 109 -16.24 -21.63 -1.84
N GLU A 110 -14.93 -21.81 -1.79
CA GLU A 110 -13.92 -20.98 -2.45
C GLU A 110 -13.88 -21.26 -3.95
N LEU A 111 -14.01 -22.51 -4.40
CA LEU A 111 -14.19 -22.80 -5.82
C LEU A 111 -15.45 -22.11 -6.36
N GLU A 112 -16.56 -22.12 -5.62
CA GLU A 112 -17.77 -21.38 -5.98
C GLU A 112 -17.52 -19.87 -6.02
N LYS A 113 -16.81 -19.30 -5.05
CA LYS A 113 -16.45 -17.86 -5.04
C LYS A 113 -15.57 -17.47 -6.22
N ILE A 114 -14.49 -18.22 -6.48
CA ILE A 114 -13.55 -17.96 -7.58
C ILE A 114 -14.26 -18.12 -8.93
N ARG A 115 -15.21 -19.06 -9.03
CA ARG A 115 -16.05 -19.22 -10.22
C ARG A 115 -17.02 -18.05 -10.41
N LYS A 116 -17.62 -17.52 -9.34
CA LYS A 116 -18.46 -16.30 -9.38
C LYS A 116 -17.65 -15.06 -9.78
N GLN A 117 -16.37 -15.02 -9.44
CA GLN A 117 -15.45 -13.94 -9.83
C GLN A 117 -14.86 -14.13 -11.25
N GLU A 118 -15.35 -15.11 -12.02
CA GLU A 118 -14.90 -15.47 -13.37
C GLU A 118 -13.40 -15.79 -13.53
N SER A 119 -12.67 -15.97 -12.43
CA SER A 119 -11.24 -16.29 -12.45
C SER A 119 -10.98 -17.74 -12.87
N CYS A 120 -11.94 -18.65 -12.66
CA CYS A 120 -11.89 -20.03 -13.17
C CYS A 120 -13.08 -20.33 -14.08
N ARG A 121 -12.80 -20.95 -15.23
CA ARG A 121 -13.79 -21.45 -16.19
C ARG A 121 -13.58 -22.95 -16.40
N LYS A 122 -14.65 -23.69 -16.67
CA LYS A 122 -14.53 -25.12 -17.03
C LYS A 122 -13.87 -25.22 -18.41
N SER A 123 -12.76 -25.95 -18.50
CA SER A 123 -12.20 -26.37 -19.78
C SER A 123 -13.06 -27.46 -20.41
N ARG A 124 -12.91 -27.68 -21.73
CA ARG A 124 -13.58 -28.78 -22.44
C ARG A 124 -13.23 -30.13 -21.80
N ASP A 125 -14.23 -30.99 -21.64
CA ASP A 125 -14.04 -32.37 -21.21
C ASP A 125 -13.31 -33.15 -22.30
N ARG A 126 -12.42 -34.07 -21.91
CA ARG A 126 -11.80 -34.99 -22.86
C ARG A 126 -12.89 -35.89 -23.47
N PRO A 127 -12.88 -36.16 -24.79
CA PRO A 127 -13.70 -37.22 -25.34
C PRO A 127 -13.29 -38.55 -24.68
N ASN A 128 -14.26 -39.27 -24.14
CA ASN A 128 -14.06 -40.59 -23.54
C ASN A 128 -13.45 -41.53 -24.60
N GLY A 129 -12.20 -41.95 -24.42
CA GLY A 129 -11.58 -43.00 -25.24
C GLY A 129 -10.17 -42.76 -25.78
N ALA A 130 -9.55 -41.60 -25.57
CA ALA A 130 -8.15 -41.41 -25.95
C ALA A 130 -7.21 -42.01 -24.88
N LEU A 131 -6.74 -43.24 -25.13
CA LEU A 131 -5.57 -43.83 -24.46
C LEU A 131 -4.29 -43.08 -24.87
N PRO A 132 -3.23 -43.10 -24.03
CA PRO A 132 -2.07 -42.21 -24.13
C PRO A 132 -1.28 -42.34 -25.44
#